data_AF-A0ABD1GZ79-F1
#
_entry.id   AF-A0ABD1GZ79-F1
#
_cell.length_a   1.000
_cell.length_b   1.000
_cell.length_c   1.000
_cell.angle_alpha   90.00
_cell.angle_beta   90.00
_cell.angle_gamma   90.00
#
_symmetry.space_group_name_H-M   'P 1'
#
loop_
_entity.id
_entity.type
_entity.pdbx_description
1 polymer ?
#
loop_
_entity_poly.entity_id
_entity_poly.type
_entity_poly.pdbx_seq_one_letter_code
_entity_poly.pdbx_strand_id
1 'polypeptide(L)'
;MHQLRSTQFYWKAPWTADASDVYSWLLFAIGKQVEGLSMSTYTLLCKHFHRYSPPPPLYSSCSTITKLSLHDCDTEIKENNEKWEHLKSLTFIDKQYCIMSAHAMAKILLGSPRLEYLILDICVFRGNFDIRSPSLKTLKVEDAWYTPHTQVMLNKFCVKKKDMVVPSSNAI
;
A
#
# COMPACT_ATOMS: atom_id res chain seq x y z
N MET A 1 -5.62 -36.01 -6.54
CA MET A 1 -6.44 -34.80 -6.74
C MET A 1 -5.53 -33.59 -6.66
N HIS A 2 -5.16 -32.99 -7.79
CA HIS A 2 -4.40 -31.74 -7.80
C HIS A 2 -5.40 -30.59 -7.65
N GLN A 3 -5.48 -30.04 -6.44
CA GLN A 3 -6.23 -28.81 -6.20
C GLN A 3 -5.44 -27.68 -6.86
N LEU A 4 -5.99 -27.09 -7.92
CA LEU A 4 -5.45 -25.88 -8.55
C LEU A 4 -5.37 -24.79 -7.49
N ARG A 5 -4.19 -24.63 -6.86
CA ARG A 5 -3.89 -23.48 -6.01
C ARG A 5 -3.86 -22.26 -6.93
N SER A 6 -4.96 -21.52 -6.96
CA SER A 6 -4.91 -20.18 -7.56
C SER A 6 -4.00 -19.34 -6.68
N THR A 7 -2.82 -19.02 -7.22
CA THR A 7 -1.75 -18.31 -6.49
C THR A 7 -2.03 -16.82 -6.36
N GLN A 8 -3.00 -16.30 -7.12
CA GLN A 8 -3.32 -14.87 -7.15
C GLN A 8 -4.81 -14.64 -7.25
N PHE A 9 -5.29 -13.64 -6.51
CA PHE A 9 -6.67 -13.21 -6.48
C PHE A 9 -6.72 -11.71 -6.72
N TYR A 10 -7.59 -11.31 -7.64
CA TYR A 10 -7.87 -9.91 -7.97
C TYR A 10 -9.31 -9.61 -7.59
N TRP A 11 -9.50 -8.58 -6.78
CA TRP A 11 -10.82 -8.04 -6.49
C TRP A 11 -10.89 -6.57 -6.83
N LYS A 12 -11.94 -6.25 -7.57
CA LYS A 12 -12.34 -4.90 -7.89
C LYS A 12 -13.73 -4.71 -7.34
N ALA A 13 -13.88 -3.79 -6.40
CA ALA A 13 -15.18 -3.44 -5.86
C ALA A 13 -16.13 -3.02 -7.01
N PRO A 14 -17.31 -3.66 -7.16
CA PRO A 14 -18.38 -3.03 -7.92
C PRO A 14 -18.82 -1.74 -7.21
N TRP A 15 -19.42 -0.82 -7.98
CA TRP A 15 -19.92 0.48 -7.51
C TRP A 15 -20.92 0.40 -6.35
N THR A 16 -21.47 -0.79 -6.11
CA THR A 16 -22.46 -1.09 -5.08
C THR A 16 -21.91 -1.92 -3.93
N ALA A 17 -20.64 -2.34 -3.95
CA ALA A 17 -20.09 -3.15 -2.88
C ALA A 17 -19.95 -2.32 -1.60
N ASP A 18 -20.45 -2.89 -0.50
CA ASP A 18 -20.27 -2.33 0.83
C ASP A 18 -19.04 -2.93 1.54
N ALA A 19 -18.77 -2.49 2.76
CA ALA A 19 -17.66 -3.02 3.56
C ALA A 19 -17.81 -4.52 3.89
N SER A 20 -19.03 -5.05 3.92
CA SER A 20 -19.32 -6.46 4.18
C SER A 20 -18.89 -7.35 3.01
N ASP A 21 -19.10 -6.88 1.78
CA ASP A 21 -18.66 -7.58 0.57
C ASP A 21 -17.14 -7.72 0.51
N VAL A 22 -16.40 -6.65 0.86
CA VAL A 22 -14.93 -6.68 0.88
C VAL A 22 -14.41 -7.64 1.96
N TYR A 23 -15.03 -7.59 3.14
CA TYR A 23 -14.67 -8.45 4.26
C TYR A 23 -14.89 -9.93 3.92
N SER A 24 -16.04 -10.26 3.34
CA SER A 24 -16.38 -11.62 2.93
C SER A 24 -15.43 -12.15 1.85
N TRP A 25 -15.07 -11.31 0.88
CA TRP A 25 -14.11 -11.68 -0.16
C TRP A 25 -12.70 -11.89 0.42
N LEU A 26 -12.28 -11.05 1.37
CA LEU A 26 -11.01 -11.23 2.05
C LEU A 26 -10.96 -12.53 2.85
N LEU A 27 -12.01 -12.85 3.61
CA LEU A 27 -12.11 -14.13 4.33
C LEU A 27 -12.06 -15.32 3.38
N PHE A 28 -12.73 -15.20 2.22
CA PHE A 28 -12.65 -16.22 1.19
C PHE A 28 -11.23 -16.40 0.65
N ALA A 29 -10.53 -15.30 0.35
CA ALA A 29 -9.13 -15.33 -0.10
C ALA A 29 -8.21 -15.96 0.96
N ILE A 30 -8.39 -15.60 2.24
CA ILE A 30 -7.68 -16.23 3.37
C ILE A 30 -7.96 -17.74 3.40
N GLY A 31 -9.22 -18.15 3.30
CA GLY A 31 -9.62 -19.55 3.28
C GLY A 31 -9.06 -20.33 2.09
N LYS A 32 -8.69 -19.65 1.00
CA LYS A 32 -8.02 -20.23 -0.16
C LYS A 32 -6.49 -20.18 -0.10
N GLN A 33 -5.91 -19.64 0.99
CA GLN A 33 -4.46 -19.55 1.19
C GLN A 33 -3.75 -18.87 0.02
N VAL A 34 -4.28 -17.74 -0.42
CA VAL A 34 -3.76 -17.04 -1.60
C VAL A 34 -2.42 -16.38 -1.28
N GLU A 35 -1.49 -16.45 -2.24
CA GLU A 35 -0.17 -15.83 -2.08
C GLU A 35 -0.13 -14.40 -2.61
N GLY A 36 -0.96 -14.10 -3.61
CA GLY A 36 -1.11 -12.77 -4.19
C GLY A 36 -2.53 -12.23 -4.02
N LEU A 37 -2.62 -11.02 -3.49
CA LEU A 37 -3.88 -10.31 -3.31
C LEU A 37 -3.78 -8.92 -3.95
N SER A 38 -4.74 -8.58 -4.79
CA SER A 38 -4.92 -7.22 -5.28
C SER A 38 -6.33 -6.76 -4.98
N MET A 39 -6.46 -5.62 -4.30
CA MET A 39 -7.73 -5.03 -3.91
C MET A 39 -7.81 -3.59 -4.39
N SER A 40 -8.96 -3.23 -4.94
CA SER A 40 -9.23 -1.89 -5.41
C SER A 40 -10.59 -1.39 -4.91
N THR A 41 -10.56 -0.26 -4.20
CA THR A 41 -11.72 0.30 -3.48
C THR A 41 -12.18 1.61 -4.08
N TYR A 42 -12.29 1.68 -5.42
CA TYR A 42 -12.71 2.85 -6.20
C TYR A 42 -14.03 3.53 -5.75
N THR A 43 -14.75 3.02 -4.75
CA THR A 43 -16.19 3.20 -4.58
C THR A 43 -16.66 3.82 -3.26
N LEU A 44 -15.80 4.42 -2.44
CA LEU A 44 -16.28 5.27 -1.32
C LEU A 44 -16.29 6.78 -1.61
N LEU A 45 -16.00 7.16 -2.86
CA LEU A 45 -16.21 8.52 -3.34
C LEU A 45 -17.67 8.73 -3.73
N CYS A 46 -18.54 9.03 -2.74
CA CYS A 46 -19.68 9.92 -2.91
C CYS A 46 -20.38 10.13 -1.56
N LYS A 47 -19.79 10.96 -0.70
CA LYS A 47 -20.45 11.98 0.17
C LYS A 47 -19.66 12.29 1.44
N HIS A 48 -18.75 11.41 1.85
CA HIS A 48 -17.86 11.67 2.99
C HIS A 48 -16.47 11.16 2.65
N PHE A 49 -15.43 11.95 2.94
CA PHE A 49 -14.01 11.67 2.72
C PHE A 49 -13.47 10.48 3.57
N HIS A 50 -14.29 9.46 3.81
CA HIS A 50 -13.91 8.28 4.56
C HIS A 50 -13.23 7.30 3.61
N ARG A 51 -11.90 7.39 3.58
CA ARG A 51 -11.05 6.42 2.89
C ARG A 51 -11.29 5.03 3.49
N TYR A 52 -11.28 4.01 2.63
CA TYR A 52 -11.40 2.64 3.06
C TYR A 52 -10.10 2.21 3.75
N SER A 53 -10.16 1.95 5.05
CA SER A 53 -9.09 1.24 5.73
C SER A 53 -9.28 -0.26 5.48
N PRO A 54 -8.27 -0.96 4.95
CA PRO A 54 -8.39 -2.40 4.78
C PRO A 54 -8.72 -3.08 6.12
N PRO A 55 -9.52 -4.16 6.11
CA PRO A 55 -10.10 -4.67 7.33
C PRO A 55 -9.05 -5.48 8.12
N PRO A 56 -9.19 -5.59 9.45
CA PRO A 56 -8.19 -6.21 10.34
C PRO A 56 -7.65 -7.58 9.89
N PRO A 57 -8.46 -8.51 9.32
CA PRO A 57 -7.96 -9.81 8.89
C PRO A 57 -6.84 -9.73 7.84
N LEU A 58 -6.74 -8.64 7.08
CA LEU A 58 -5.67 -8.46 6.10
C LEU A 58 -4.30 -8.41 6.78
N TYR A 59 -4.26 -7.85 7.99
CA TYR A 59 -3.03 -7.63 8.74
C TYR A 59 -2.74 -8.74 9.76
N SER A 60 -3.77 -9.42 10.27
CA SER A 60 -3.65 -10.39 11.35
C SER A 60 -3.80 -11.86 10.93
N SER A 61 -4.50 -12.13 9.83
CA SER A 61 -4.95 -13.50 9.48
C SER A 61 -4.41 -14.01 8.14
N CYS A 62 -3.77 -13.13 7.37
CA CYS A 62 -3.19 -13.45 6.06
C CYS A 62 -1.71 -13.90 6.17
N SER A 63 -1.46 -15.08 6.72
CA SER A 63 -0.07 -15.61 6.84
C SER A 63 0.53 -16.09 5.51
N THR A 64 -0.29 -16.31 4.48
CA THR A 64 0.16 -16.86 3.19
C THR A 64 0.44 -15.79 2.13
N ILE A 65 -0.01 -14.55 2.36
CA ILE A 65 0.16 -13.46 1.39
C ILE A 65 1.63 -13.04 1.33
N THR A 66 2.20 -13.17 0.14
CA THR A 66 3.56 -12.72 -0.18
C THR A 66 3.57 -11.50 -1.10
N LYS A 67 2.45 -11.24 -1.82
CA LYS A 67 2.28 -10.09 -2.70
C LYS A 67 0.94 -9.41 -2.43
N LEU A 68 0.97 -8.11 -2.14
CA LEU A 68 -0.21 -7.31 -1.87
C LEU A 68 -0.20 -6.05 -2.75
N SER A 69 -1.31 -5.79 -3.43
CA SER A 69 -1.54 -4.55 -4.18
C SER A 69 -2.81 -3.88 -3.66
N LEU A 70 -2.68 -2.67 -3.14
CA LEU A 70 -3.77 -1.87 -2.60
C LEU A 70 -3.97 -0.65 -3.50
N HIS A 71 -5.15 -0.54 -4.09
CA HIS A 71 -5.51 0.54 -4.97
C HIS A 71 -6.60 1.41 -4.33
N ASP A 72 -6.32 2.71 -4.20
CA ASP A 72 -7.24 3.70 -3.65
C ASP A 72 -7.70 3.35 -2.22
N CYS A 73 -6.76 2.83 -1.42
CA CYS A 73 -6.93 2.48 0.00
C CYS A 73 -6.33 3.56 0.92
N ASP A 74 -6.85 3.68 2.14
CA ASP A 74 -6.22 4.53 3.15
C ASP A 74 -4.85 3.98 3.56
N THR A 75 -3.85 4.85 3.61
CA THR A 75 -2.50 4.53 4.11
C THR A 75 -2.40 4.68 5.63
N GLU A 76 -3.38 5.31 6.28
CA GLU A 76 -3.45 5.34 7.74
C GLU A 76 -3.91 3.99 8.28
N ILE A 77 -2.95 3.10 8.46
CA ILE A 77 -3.19 1.83 9.13
C ILE A 77 -3.36 2.11 10.62
N LYS A 78 -4.59 1.91 11.11
CA LYS A 78 -5.03 2.38 12.43
C LYS A 78 -4.58 1.47 13.58
N GLU A 79 -4.23 0.22 13.29
CA GLU A 79 -3.87 -0.74 14.32
C GLU A 79 -2.36 -0.70 14.61
N ASN A 80 -1.95 -1.24 15.75
CA ASN A 80 -0.54 -1.27 16.16
C ASN A 80 0.08 -2.67 16.00
N ASN A 81 -0.69 -3.63 15.47
CA ASN A 81 -0.38 -5.06 15.45
C ASN A 81 -0.36 -5.64 14.03
N GLU A 82 -0.07 -4.83 13.02
CA GLU A 82 0.02 -5.32 11.65
C GLU A 82 1.19 -6.28 11.50
N LYS A 83 0.90 -7.50 11.06
CA LYS A 83 1.89 -8.58 10.92
C LYS A 83 1.83 -9.17 9.52
N TRP A 84 2.37 -8.41 8.57
CA TRP A 84 2.68 -8.88 7.23
C TRP A 84 4.00 -9.67 7.21
N GLU A 85 4.09 -10.68 8.09
CA GLU A 85 5.33 -11.41 8.36
C GLU A 85 5.93 -12.09 7.12
N HIS A 86 5.07 -12.48 6.17
CA HIS A 86 5.45 -13.18 4.94
C HIS A 86 5.45 -12.30 3.69
N LEU A 87 5.03 -11.04 3.81
CA LEU A 87 4.90 -10.15 2.68
C LEU A 87 6.26 -9.79 2.11
N LYS A 88 6.45 -10.04 0.82
CA LYS A 88 7.67 -9.73 0.07
C LYS A 88 7.50 -8.56 -0.88
N SER A 89 6.29 -8.34 -1.40
CA SER A 89 5.99 -7.27 -2.34
C SER A 89 4.73 -6.53 -1.91
N LEU A 90 4.84 -5.21 -1.79
CA LEU A 90 3.73 -4.31 -1.51
C LEU A 90 3.67 -3.22 -2.57
N THR A 91 2.50 -3.06 -3.16
CA THR A 91 2.20 -1.98 -4.10
C THR A 91 1.05 -1.16 -3.53
N PHE A 92 1.28 0.13 -3.35
CA PHE A 92 0.22 1.11 -3.13
C PHE A 92 0.08 1.95 -4.40
N ILE A 93 -1.12 1.98 -4.95
CA ILE A 93 -1.49 2.85 -6.06
C ILE A 93 -2.64 3.70 -5.58
N ASP A 94 -2.49 5.02 -5.64
CA ASP A 94 -3.57 5.90 -5.22
C ASP A 94 -3.86 7.00 -6.24
N LYS A 95 -5.05 7.02 -6.81
CA LYS A 95 -5.42 8.07 -7.77
C LYS A 95 -6.10 9.27 -7.12
N GLN A 96 -6.14 9.33 -5.79
CA GLN A 96 -6.90 10.31 -5.01
C GLN A 96 -6.03 11.21 -4.11
N TYR A 97 -4.73 11.32 -4.36
CA TYR A 97 -3.79 12.17 -3.60
C TYR A 97 -3.68 11.80 -2.12
N CYS A 98 -3.48 10.52 -1.83
CA CYS A 98 -3.28 9.96 -0.51
C CYS A 98 -1.94 10.42 0.03
N ILE A 99 -1.97 10.85 1.28
CA ILE A 99 -0.80 11.37 1.96
C ILE A 99 -0.12 10.20 2.65
N MET A 100 0.99 9.75 2.09
CA MET A 100 1.92 8.88 2.78
C MET A 100 2.65 9.73 3.83
N SER A 101 2.45 9.41 5.11
CA SER A 101 3.17 10.05 6.22
C SER A 101 4.38 9.22 6.63
N ALA A 102 5.38 9.85 7.24
CA ALA A 102 6.54 9.15 7.79
C ALA A 102 6.15 8.04 8.79
N HIS A 103 5.09 8.29 9.57
CA HIS A 103 4.54 7.31 10.53
C HIS A 103 3.93 6.10 9.83
N ALA A 104 3.11 6.32 8.79
CA ALA A 104 2.51 5.24 8.01
C ALA A 104 3.58 4.38 7.31
N MET A 105 4.59 5.02 6.71
CA MET A 105 5.74 4.33 6.12
C MET A 105 6.47 3.46 7.15
N ALA A 106 6.76 4.01 8.34
CA ALA A 106 7.42 3.27 9.40
C ALA A 106 6.61 2.05 9.85
N LYS A 107 5.29 2.20 10.01
CA LYS A 107 4.38 1.08 10.32
C LYS A 107 4.44 -0.02 9.26
N ILE A 108 4.35 0.35 7.99
CA ILE A 108 4.45 -0.60 6.87
C ILE A 108 5.77 -1.39 6.98
N LEU A 109 6.90 -0.70 7.11
CA LEU A 109 8.22 -1.33 7.14
C LEU A 109 8.43 -2.22 8.38
N LEU A 110 7.96 -1.78 9.55
CA LEU A 110 8.06 -2.56 10.79
C LEU A 110 7.13 -3.77 10.80
N GLY A 111 5.92 -3.63 10.26
CA GLY A 111 4.93 -4.70 10.15
C GLY A 111 5.24 -5.73 9.06
N SER A 112 6.19 -5.45 8.16
CA SER A 112 6.57 -6.33 7.05
C SER A 112 8.07 -6.66 7.03
N PRO A 113 8.57 -7.46 7.99
CA PRO A 113 10.01 -7.73 8.18
C PRO A 113 10.68 -8.51 7.03
N ARG A 114 9.90 -9.05 6.09
CA ARG A 114 10.38 -9.75 4.89
C ARG A 114 10.14 -8.97 3.60
N LEU A 115 9.69 -7.72 3.69
CA LEU A 115 9.38 -6.91 2.52
C LEU A 115 10.65 -6.65 1.71
N GLU A 116 10.64 -7.08 0.45
CA GLU A 116 11.76 -6.92 -0.49
C GLU A 116 11.46 -5.81 -1.51
N TYR A 117 10.19 -5.63 -1.88
CA TYR A 117 9.74 -4.69 -2.91
C TYR A 117 8.62 -3.81 -2.37
N LEU A 118 8.82 -2.50 -2.40
CA LEU A 118 7.81 -1.49 -2.09
C LEU A 118 7.63 -0.57 -3.30
N ILE A 119 6.43 -0.52 -3.86
CA ILE A 119 6.06 0.37 -4.95
C ILE A 119 4.99 1.33 -4.43
N LEU A 120 5.23 2.62 -4.59
CA LEU A 120 4.33 3.70 -4.22
C LEU A 120 4.06 4.51 -5.48
N ASP A 121 2.83 4.46 -5.97
CA ASP A 121 2.40 5.07 -7.22
C ASP A 121 1.32 6.12 -6.94
N ILE A 122 1.57 7.35 -7.40
CA ILE A 122 0.74 8.54 -7.18
C ILE A 122 0.49 8.77 -5.68
N CYS A 123 1.54 9.16 -4.94
CA CYS A 123 1.45 9.43 -3.50
C CYS A 123 1.96 10.84 -3.15
N VAL A 124 1.33 11.49 -2.16
CA VAL A 124 1.84 12.73 -1.57
C VAL A 124 2.67 12.40 -0.34
N PHE A 125 3.96 12.74 -0.33
CA PHE A 125 4.82 12.51 0.82
C PHE A 125 4.80 13.70 1.77
N ARG A 126 4.57 13.44 3.07
CA ARG A 126 4.58 14.45 4.13
C ARG A 126 5.48 14.05 5.30
N GLY A 127 6.48 14.88 5.57
CA GLY A 127 7.41 14.73 6.70
C GLY A 127 8.76 14.14 6.31
N ASN A 128 9.52 13.69 7.31
CA ASN A 128 10.85 13.15 7.12
C ASN A 128 10.81 11.62 7.16
N PHE A 129 11.19 10.99 6.04
CA PHE A 129 11.17 9.55 5.88
C PHE A 129 12.54 8.97 6.17
N ASP A 130 12.62 8.16 7.21
CA ASP A 130 13.77 7.34 7.54
C ASP A 130 13.46 5.89 7.16
N ILE A 131 13.91 5.49 5.98
CA ILE A 131 13.61 4.17 5.41
C ILE A 131 14.72 3.21 5.82
N ARG A 132 14.50 2.53 6.95
CA ARG A 132 15.36 1.46 7.46
C ARG A 132 14.60 0.14 7.45
N SER A 133 14.90 -0.69 6.46
CA SER A 133 14.47 -2.09 6.44
C SER A 133 15.63 -2.96 5.96
N PRO A 134 15.99 -4.01 6.71
CA PRO A 134 17.10 -4.90 6.33
C PRO A 134 16.74 -5.81 5.15
N SER A 135 15.45 -6.07 4.92
CA SER A 135 14.96 -6.94 3.84
C SER A 135 14.65 -6.19 2.56
N LEU A 136 14.35 -4.88 2.65
CA LEU A 136 13.94 -4.09 1.50
C LEU A 136 15.09 -3.99 0.50
N LYS A 137 14.83 -4.43 -0.73
CA LYS A 137 15.78 -4.40 -1.85
C LYS A 137 15.44 -3.32 -2.85
N THR A 138 14.14 -3.01 -3.01
CA THR A 138 13.67 -2.05 -4.00
C THR A 138 12.57 -1.19 -3.39
N LEU A 139 12.80 0.12 -3.43
CA LEU A 139 11.78 1.14 -3.23
C LEU A 139 11.59 1.87 -4.55
N LYS A 140 10.38 1.81 -5.10
CA LYS A 140 9.98 2.53 -6.30
C LYS A 140 8.92 3.54 -5.92
N VAL A 141 9.15 4.79 -6.31
CA VAL A 141 8.21 5.88 -6.12
C VAL A 141 7.89 6.44 -7.51
N GLU A 142 6.64 6.39 -7.91
CA GLU A 142 6.13 6.82 -9.22
C GLU A 142 5.13 7.96 -9.03
N ASP A 143 5.17 8.95 -9.92
CA ASP A 143 4.22 10.06 -9.99
C ASP A 143 3.94 10.77 -8.64
N ALA A 144 4.98 10.86 -7.80
CA ALA A 144 4.87 11.36 -6.42
C ALA A 144 5.00 12.87 -6.30
N TRP A 145 4.25 13.42 -5.34
CA TRP A 145 4.22 14.84 -5.02
C TRP A 145 4.86 15.05 -3.65
N TYR A 146 5.84 15.95 -3.56
CA TYR A 146 6.55 16.23 -2.31
C TYR A 146 6.10 17.57 -1.75
N THR A 147 5.76 17.62 -0.46
CA THR A 147 5.54 18.91 0.21
C THR A 147 6.89 19.63 0.41
N PRO A 148 6.94 20.98 0.46
CA PRO A 148 8.20 21.75 0.46
C PRO A 148 9.22 21.42 1.57
N HIS A 149 8.78 20.73 2.63
CA HIS A 149 9.62 20.34 3.77
C HIS A 149 9.87 18.83 3.86
N THR A 150 9.58 18.08 2.79
CA THR A 150 9.74 16.62 2.77
C THR A 150 11.21 16.28 2.56
N GLN A 151 11.79 15.52 3.49
CA GLN A 151 13.10 14.92 3.32
C GLN A 151 12.96 13.40 3.27
N VAL A 152 13.64 12.76 2.30
CA VAL A 152 13.69 11.31 2.19
C VAL A 152 15.15 10.89 2.34
N MET A 153 15.48 10.26 3.47
CA MET A 153 16.80 9.68 3.69
C MET A 153 16.76 8.19 3.34
N LEU A 154 17.52 7.84 2.30
CA LEU A 154 17.62 6.47 1.80
C LEU A 154 19.01 5.91 2.09
N ASN A 155 19.09 4.95 3.00
CA ASN A 155 20.27 4.11 3.07
C ASN A 155 20.13 3.03 1.99
N LYS A 156 20.82 3.21 0.85
CA LYS A 156 21.06 2.22 -0.24
C LYS A 156 20.01 2.04 -1.35
N PHE A 157 19.00 2.91 -1.53
CA PHE A 157 17.96 2.68 -2.56
C PHE A 157 18.13 3.54 -3.82
N CYS A 158 18.02 2.90 -4.99
CA CYS A 158 17.95 3.59 -6.29
C CYS A 158 16.54 4.17 -6.51
N VAL A 159 16.36 5.47 -6.29
CA VAL A 159 15.21 6.18 -6.85
C VAL A 159 15.46 6.34 -8.35
N LYS A 160 14.64 5.73 -9.20
CA LYS A 160 14.60 6.11 -10.61
C LYS A 160 13.97 7.50 -10.70
N LYS A 161 14.82 8.52 -10.62
CA LYS A 161 14.53 9.92 -11.00
C LYS A 161 14.14 9.94 -12.49
N LYS A 162 12.89 9.68 -12.81
CA LYS A 162 12.29 10.24 -14.02
C LYS A 162 11.30 11.29 -13.52
N ASP A 163 11.51 12.51 -14.02
CA ASP A 163 10.60 13.65 -13.91
C ASP A 163 10.60 14.43 -12.57
N MET A 164 11.80 14.84 -12.12
CA MET A 164 11.93 16.06 -11.30
C MET A 164 11.81 17.29 -12.22
N VAL A 165 10.58 17.65 -12.61
CA VAL A 165 10.28 19.03 -13.01
C VAL A 165 9.64 19.70 -11.80
N VAL A 166 10.45 20.46 -11.07
CA VAL A 166 9.91 21.46 -10.14
C VAL A 166 9.26 22.54 -11.00
N PRO A 167 7.95 22.84 -10.87
CA PRO A 167 7.41 24.04 -11.48
C PRO A 167 8.13 25.22 -10.83
N SER A 168 8.96 25.91 -11.60
CA SER A 168 9.51 27.20 -11.20
C SER A 168 8.33 28.11 -10.84
N SER A 169 8.23 28.45 -9.56
CA SER A 169 7.39 29.55 -9.10
C SER A 169 7.91 30.82 -9.77
N ASN A 170 7.29 31.21 -10.87
CA ASN A 170 7.49 32.52 -11.47
C ASN A 170 6.93 33.56 -10.50
N ALA A 171 7.80 34.52 -10.20
CA ALA A 171 7.51 35.74 -9.50
C ALA A 171 6.32 36.49 -10.11
N ILE A 172 5.44 37.00 -9.26
CA ILE A 172 4.78 38.31 -9.41
C ILE A 172 4.81 38.96 -8.03
#